data_AF-A0A965YCN3-F1
#
_entry.id   AF-A0A965YCN3-F1
#
_cell.length_a   1.000
_cell.length_b   1.000
_cell.length_c   1.000
_cell.angle_alpha   90.00
_cell.angle_beta   90.00
_cell.angle_gamma   90.00
#
_symmetry.space_group_name_H-M   'P 1'
#
loop_
_entity.id
_entity.type
_entity.pdbx_description
1 polymer ?
#
loop_
_entity_poly.entity_id
_entity_poly.type
_entity_poly.pdbx_seq_one_letter_code
_entity_poly.pdbx_strand_id
1 'polypeptide(L)'
;MQMSNRISAFQCSPIRRLSPYARDAVKRGIKVYHLNIGQPDIKTPKQVIEAVRKYDETIIAYGNSEGRQELREALPAYYAKYGLSVQAEDILITTGGSEALQFAFMTLCDPYDEVIIPEP
;
A
#
# COMPACT_ATOMS: atom_id res chain seq x y z
N MET A 1 15.69 -19.75 -17.76
CA MET A 1 15.01 -18.46 -18.00
C MET A 1 15.87 -17.38 -17.40
N GLN A 2 16.29 -16.39 -18.18
CA GLN A 2 17.08 -15.26 -17.68
C GLN A 2 16.12 -14.21 -17.11
N MET A 3 16.32 -13.85 -15.84
CA MET A 3 15.55 -12.78 -15.19
C MET A 3 16.12 -11.42 -15.56
N SER A 4 15.30 -10.37 -15.44
CA SER A 4 15.76 -9.00 -15.70
C SER A 4 16.76 -8.53 -14.62
N ASN A 5 17.72 -7.69 -15.01
CA ASN A 5 18.72 -7.18 -14.07
C ASN A 5 18.10 -6.47 -12.86
N ARG A 6 16.97 -5.77 -13.06
CA ARG A 6 16.25 -5.10 -11.97
C ARG A 6 15.88 -6.07 -10.86
N ILE A 7 15.27 -7.22 -11.16
CA ILE A 7 14.81 -8.16 -10.14
C ILE A 7 15.98 -8.95 -9.55
N SER A 8 17.01 -9.20 -10.36
CA SER A 8 18.24 -9.83 -9.91
C SER A 8 19.04 -8.98 -8.92
N ALA A 9 18.90 -7.64 -8.97
CA ALA A 9 19.57 -6.73 -8.05
C ALA A 9 18.79 -6.51 -6.73
N PHE A 10 17.52 -6.92 -6.64
CA PHE A 10 16.72 -6.74 -5.42
C PHE A 10 17.21 -7.63 -4.28
N GLN A 11 17.37 -7.05 -3.09
CA GLN A 11 17.66 -7.81 -1.88
C GLN A 11 16.39 -8.46 -1.31
N CYS A 12 16.56 -9.63 -0.70
CA CYS A 12 15.47 -10.31 0.00
C CYS A 12 15.01 -9.50 1.23
N SER A 13 13.70 -9.29 1.33
CA SER A 13 13.08 -8.68 2.51
C SER A 13 13.48 -9.44 3.79
N PRO A 14 14.04 -8.77 4.81
CA PRO A 14 14.38 -9.39 6.09
C PRO A 14 13.19 -10.07 6.77
N ILE A 15 12.00 -9.45 6.69
CA ILE A 15 10.76 -10.02 7.24
C ILE A 15 10.42 -11.34 6.54
N ARG A 16 10.40 -11.35 5.20
CA ARG A 16 10.08 -12.57 4.43
C ARG A 16 11.10 -13.68 4.64
N ARG A 17 12.36 -13.33 4.92
CA ARG A 17 13.41 -14.29 5.28
C ARG A 17 13.14 -14.94 6.64
N LEU A 18 12.60 -14.20 7.61
CA LEU A 18 12.40 -14.69 8.98
C LEU A 18 11.04 -15.38 9.21
N SER A 19 10.00 -14.99 8.47
CA SER A 19 8.64 -15.55 8.62
C SER A 19 8.55 -17.08 8.53
N PRO A 20 9.30 -17.80 7.66
CA PRO A 20 9.30 -19.27 7.64
C PRO A 20 9.74 -19.88 8.96
N TYR A 21 10.83 -19.38 9.56
CA TYR A 21 11.34 -19.88 10.83
C TYR A 21 10.36 -19.68 11.98
N ALA A 22 9.68 -18.52 12.02
CA ALA A 22 8.64 -18.25 12.99
C ALA A 22 7.47 -19.24 12.85
N ARG A 23 7.00 -19.50 11.62
CA ARG A 23 5.94 -20.49 11.35
C ARG A 23 6.35 -21.90 11.79
N ASP A 24 7.59 -22.30 11.53
CA ASP A 24 8.06 -23.63 11.91
C ASP A 24 8.24 -23.77 13.42
N ALA A 25 8.64 -22.70 14.13
CA ALA A 25 8.67 -22.69 15.59
C ALA A 25 7.25 -22.88 16.17
N VAL A 26 6.26 -22.17 15.65
CA VAL A 26 4.84 -22.34 16.05
C VAL A 26 4.37 -23.77 15.81
N LYS A 27 4.70 -24.38 14.65
CA LYS A 27 4.36 -25.78 14.35
C LYS A 27 4.98 -26.77 15.34
N ARG A 28 6.16 -26.47 15.90
CA ARG A 28 6.81 -27.26 16.95
C ARG A 28 6.23 -27.02 18.35
N GLY A 29 5.14 -26.25 18.48
CA GLY A 29 4.53 -25.89 19.76
C GLY A 29 5.28 -24.80 20.52
N ILE A 30 6.24 -24.12 19.89
CA ILE A 30 6.99 -23.03 20.51
C ILE A 30 6.14 -21.75 20.42
N LYS A 31 5.95 -21.08 21.55
CA LYS A 31 5.29 -19.78 21.59
C LYS A 31 6.16 -18.72 20.93
N VAL A 32 5.63 -18.06 19.89
CA VAL A 32 6.30 -16.96 19.20
C VAL A 32 5.56 -15.65 19.49
N TYR A 33 6.29 -14.63 19.91
CA TYR A 33 5.76 -13.28 20.08
C TYR A 33 6.11 -12.44 18.85
N HIS A 34 5.09 -11.94 18.16
CA HIS A 34 5.27 -11.16 16.92
C HIS A 34 5.36 -9.68 17.26
N LEU A 35 6.58 -9.15 17.34
CA LEU A 35 6.86 -7.72 17.61
C LEU A 35 7.27 -6.96 16.34
N ASN A 36 6.98 -7.52 15.17
CA ASN A 36 7.49 -7.07 13.87
C ASN A 36 6.38 -6.69 12.87
N ILE A 37 5.12 -6.72 13.30
CA ILE A 37 3.97 -6.41 12.44
C ILE A 37 3.74 -4.90 12.49
N GLY A 38 3.84 -4.23 11.34
CA GLY A 38 3.57 -2.79 11.22
C GLY A 38 2.10 -2.44 11.04
N GLN A 39 1.20 -3.43 11.01
CA GLN A 39 -0.24 -3.20 10.99
C GLN A 39 -0.72 -2.85 12.41
N PRO A 40 -1.47 -1.75 12.59
CA PRO A 40 -2.03 -1.42 13.89
C PRO A 40 -3.11 -2.43 14.31
N ASP A 41 -3.20 -2.67 15.63
CA ASP A 41 -4.27 -3.49 16.24
C ASP A 41 -5.63 -2.77 16.31
N ILE A 42 -5.76 -1.62 15.65
CA ILE A 42 -6.99 -0.84 15.59
C ILE A 42 -7.96 -1.54 14.64
N LYS A 43 -9.18 -1.80 15.12
CA LYS A 43 -10.25 -2.39 14.30
C LYS A 43 -10.62 -1.43 13.17
N THR A 44 -10.77 -1.97 11.97
CA THR A 44 -11.37 -1.23 10.85
C THR A 44 -12.72 -0.64 11.28
N PRO A 45 -13.00 0.65 10.98
CA PRO A 45 -14.27 1.28 11.35
C PRO A 45 -15.48 0.50 10.83
N LYS A 46 -16.52 0.36 11.67
CA LYS A 46 -17.72 -0.43 11.35
C LYS A 46 -18.39 0.05 10.06
N GLN A 47 -18.42 1.35 9.84
CA GLN A 47 -19.01 2.00 8.68
C GLN A 47 -18.35 1.53 7.37
N VAL A 48 -17.04 1.29 7.37
CA VAL A 48 -16.31 0.76 6.20
C VAL A 48 -16.72 -0.68 5.93
N ILE A 49 -16.77 -1.51 6.98
CA ILE A 49 -17.18 -2.92 6.86
C ILE A 49 -18.64 -3.02 6.37
N GLU A 50 -19.52 -2.17 6.90
CA GLU A 50 -20.93 -2.13 6.50
C GLU A 50 -21.11 -1.65 5.07
N ALA A 51 -20.36 -0.63 4.61
CA ALA A 51 -20.41 -0.16 3.23
C ALA A 51 -20.03 -1.28 2.25
N VAL A 52 -18.97 -2.05 2.55
CA VAL A 52 -18.57 -3.19 1.73
C VAL A 52 -19.62 -4.29 1.73
N ARG A 53 -20.23 -4.59 2.88
CA ARG A 53 -21.27 -5.64 3.00
C ARG A 53 -22.57 -5.28 2.30
N LYS A 54 -22.89 -3.99 2.19
CA LYS A 54 -24.10 -3.48 1.54
C LYS A 54 -23.96 -3.33 0.04
N TYR A 55 -22.75 -3.50 -0.51
CA TYR A 55 -22.53 -3.46 -1.94
C TYR A 55 -23.27 -4.61 -2.63
N ASP A 56 -24.27 -4.28 -3.44
CA ASP A 56 -25.24 -5.19 -4.04
C ASP A 56 -25.27 -5.12 -5.58
N GLU A 57 -24.38 -4.32 -6.18
CA GLU A 57 -24.24 -4.26 -7.63
C GLU A 57 -23.86 -5.65 -8.18
N THR A 58 -24.60 -6.09 -9.19
CA THR A 58 -24.40 -7.40 -9.83
C THR A 58 -23.30 -7.38 -10.88
N ILE A 59 -22.87 -6.19 -11.31
CA ILE A 59 -21.80 -5.98 -12.29
C ILE A 59 -20.76 -5.06 -11.65
N ILE A 60 -19.58 -5.61 -11.39
CA ILE A 60 -18.42 -4.83 -10.94
C ILE A 60 -17.70 -4.33 -12.19
N ALA A 61 -18.06 -3.12 -12.64
CA ALA A 61 -17.45 -2.51 -13.81
C ALA A 61 -16.03 -2.00 -13.53
N TYR A 62 -15.25 -1.79 -14.59
CA TYR A 62 -14.02 -1.02 -14.48
C TYR A 62 -14.34 0.40 -14.04
N GLY A 63 -13.61 0.89 -13.04
CA GLY A 63 -13.64 2.30 -12.66
C GLY A 63 -12.77 3.15 -13.58
N ASN A 64 -12.85 4.47 -13.41
CA ASN A 64 -11.93 5.38 -14.07
C ASN A 64 -10.48 5.05 -13.65
N SER A 65 -9.54 5.21 -14.58
CA SER A 65 -8.12 4.92 -14.38
C SER A 65 -7.52 5.64 -13.17
N GLU A 66 -8.08 6.80 -12.87
CA GLU A 66 -7.58 7.72 -11.88
C GLU A 66 -8.28 7.60 -10.52
N GLY A 67 -9.26 6.70 -10.43
CA GLY A 67 -10.07 6.41 -9.25
C GLY A 67 -11.52 6.86 -9.38
N ARG A 68 -12.37 6.36 -8.47
CA ARG A 68 -13.78 6.78 -8.37
C ARG A 68 -13.87 8.29 -8.11
N GLN A 69 -14.66 8.98 -8.91
CA GLN A 69 -14.82 10.44 -8.83
C GLN A 69 -15.27 10.89 -7.45
N GLU A 70 -16.24 10.21 -6.83
CA GLU A 70 -16.77 10.63 -5.52
C GLU A 70 -15.71 10.54 -4.41
N LEU A 71 -14.79 9.59 -4.53
CA LEU A 71 -13.66 9.47 -3.61
C LEU A 71 -12.65 10.60 -3.83
N ARG A 72 -12.33 10.92 -5.09
CA ARG A 72 -11.42 12.02 -5.42
C ARG A 72 -11.96 13.37 -4.96
N GLU A 73 -13.25 13.61 -5.09
CA GLU A 73 -13.90 14.87 -4.65
C GLU A 73 -13.98 15.00 -3.12
N ALA A 74 -14.05 13.89 -2.39
CA ALA A 74 -14.13 13.91 -0.92
C ALA A 74 -12.77 14.18 -0.23
N LEU A 75 -11.65 13.83 -0.87
CA LEU A 75 -10.32 13.89 -0.29
C LEU A 75 -9.75 15.32 -0.10
N PRO A 76 -9.99 16.32 -0.98
CA PRO A 76 -9.57 17.70 -0.77
C PRO A 76 -9.99 18.26 0.59
N ALA A 77 -11.24 18.03 1.00
CA ALA A 77 -11.75 18.46 2.29
C ALA A 77 -11.08 17.74 3.47
N TYR A 78 -10.64 16.49 3.28
CA TYR A 78 -9.86 15.77 4.28
C TYR A 78 -8.45 16.37 4.42
N TYR A 79 -7.76 16.61 3.30
CA TYR A 79 -6.40 17.17 3.29
C TYR A 79 -6.34 18.62 3.76
N ALA A 80 -7.38 19.41 3.51
CA ALA A 80 -7.49 20.78 4.03
C ALA A 80 -7.41 20.85 5.56
N LYS A 81 -7.86 19.82 6.28
CA LYS A 81 -7.74 19.73 7.76
C LYS A 81 -6.29 19.65 8.24
N TYR A 82 -5.37 19.27 7.36
CA TYR A 82 -3.93 19.20 7.60
C TYR A 82 -3.17 20.37 6.94
N GLY A 83 -3.87 21.40 6.46
CA GLY A 83 -3.27 22.57 5.82
C GLY A 83 -2.81 22.34 4.38
N LEU A 84 -3.20 21.22 3.76
CA LEU A 84 -2.87 20.91 2.37
C LEU A 84 -4.00 21.38 1.45
N SER A 85 -3.68 22.26 0.50
CA SER A 85 -4.59 22.70 -0.55
C SER A 85 -4.36 21.87 -1.81
N VAL A 86 -5.24 20.93 -2.07
CA VAL A 86 -5.23 20.06 -3.26
C VAL A 86 -6.64 20.04 -3.86
N GLN A 87 -6.73 19.86 -5.17
CA GLN A 87 -7.98 19.67 -5.89
C GLN A 87 -8.21 18.20 -6.21
N ALA A 88 -9.43 17.86 -6.66
CA ALA A 88 -9.73 16.50 -7.05
C ALA A 88 -8.80 16.02 -8.16
N GLU A 89 -8.39 16.92 -9.07
CA GLU A 89 -7.49 16.71 -10.22
C GLU A 89 -6.07 16.29 -9.78
N ASP A 90 -5.63 16.73 -8.59
CA ASP A 90 -4.31 16.44 -8.02
C ASP A 90 -4.20 15.04 -7.38
N ILE A 91 -5.31 14.28 -7.29
CA ILE A 91 -5.41 13.06 -6.49
C ILE A 91 -5.57 11.82 -7.35
N LEU A 92 -4.59 10.92 -7.33
CA LEU A 92 -4.68 9.61 -7.96
C LEU A 92 -5.00 8.52 -6.92
N ILE A 93 -6.07 7.76 -7.12
CA ILE A 93 -6.39 6.62 -6.24
C ILE A 93 -5.54 5.41 -6.65
N THR A 94 -4.87 4.81 -5.68
CA THR A 94 -3.95 3.68 -5.89
C THR A 94 -4.26 2.55 -4.91
N THR A 95 -3.72 1.37 -5.21
CA THR A 95 -3.79 0.16 -4.40
C THR A 95 -2.80 0.24 -3.24
N GLY A 96 -3.14 1.12 -2.29
CA GLY A 96 -2.30 1.44 -1.13
C GLY A 96 -1.06 2.26 -1.48
N GLY A 97 -0.33 2.70 -0.45
CA GLY A 97 0.81 3.61 -0.62
C GLY A 97 1.97 3.02 -1.45
N SER A 98 2.10 1.69 -1.51
CA SER A 98 3.17 1.04 -2.28
C SER A 98 3.05 1.28 -3.78
N GLU A 99 1.84 1.26 -4.32
CA GLU A 99 1.62 1.55 -5.74
C GLU A 99 1.82 3.04 -6.03
N ALA A 100 1.37 3.93 -5.14
CA ALA A 100 1.65 5.37 -5.25
C ALA A 100 3.15 5.66 -5.32
N LEU A 101 3.96 5.04 -4.44
CA LEU A 101 5.42 5.17 -4.48
C LEU A 101 6.00 4.61 -5.78
N GLN A 102 5.50 3.46 -6.25
CA GLN A 102 5.95 2.88 -7.50
C GLN A 102 5.68 3.81 -8.68
N PHE A 103 4.49 4.41 -8.76
CA PHE A 103 4.15 5.39 -9.80
C PHE A 103 5.01 6.63 -9.71
N ALA A 104 5.24 7.16 -8.50
CA ALA A 104 6.11 8.31 -8.31
C ALA A 104 7.53 8.04 -8.85
N PHE A 105 8.17 6.93 -8.46
CA PHE A 105 9.51 6.61 -8.93
C PHE A 105 9.57 6.31 -10.44
N MET A 106 8.60 5.57 -10.97
CA MET A 106 8.57 5.28 -12.41
C MET A 106 8.28 6.51 -13.28
N THR A 107 7.67 7.55 -12.71
CA THR A 107 7.35 8.79 -13.42
C THR A 107 8.48 9.81 -13.33
N LEU A 108 9.17 9.86 -12.19
CA LEU A 108 10.13 10.92 -11.87
C LEU A 108 11.59 10.54 -12.07
N CYS A 109 11.94 9.25 -12.07
CA CYS A 109 13.33 8.80 -12.05
C CYS A 109 13.71 8.03 -13.31
N ASP A 110 14.83 8.41 -13.91
CA ASP A 110 15.54 7.66 -14.94
C ASP A 110 16.68 6.82 -14.33
N PRO A 111 17.27 5.86 -15.08
CA PRO A 111 18.48 5.19 -14.64
C PRO A 111 19.58 6.20 -14.29
N TYR A 112 20.26 5.94 -13.18
CA TYR A 112 21.33 6.79 -12.60
C TYR A 112 20.85 8.04 -11.84
N ASP A 113 19.55 8.32 -11.78
CA ASP A 113 19.02 9.32 -10.86
C ASP A 113 19.17 8.86 -9.39
N GLU A 114 19.36 9.83 -8.50
CA GLU A 114 19.58 9.59 -7.08
C GLU A 114 18.32 9.94 -6.27
N VAL A 115 17.92 9.02 -5.40
CA VAL A 115 16.84 9.22 -4.43
C VAL A 115 17.44 9.24 -3.04
N ILE A 116 17.28 10.35 -2.33
CA ILE A 116 17.72 10.47 -0.94
C ILE A 116 16.74 9.69 -0.05
N ILE A 117 17.25 8.69 0.68
CA ILE A 117 16.48 7.90 1.63
C ILE A 117 17.02 8.18 3.03
N PRO A 118 16.27 8.87 3.91
CA PRO A 118 16.66 9.02 5.30
C PRO A 118 16.54 7.67 6.01
N GLU A 119 17.65 7.17 6.55
CA GLU A 119 17.70 5.96 7.36
C GLU A 119 17.41 6.26 8.83
N PRO A 120 16.70 5.36 9.53
CA PRO A 120 17.17 4.82 10.80
C PRO A 120 18.14 3.65 10.61
#